data_AF-A0A962CE28-F1
#
_entry.id   AF-A0A962CE28-F1
#
_cell.length_a   1.000
_cell.length_b   1.000
_cell.length_c   1.000
_cell.angle_alpha   90.00
_cell.angle_beta   90.00
_cell.angle_gamma   90.00
#
_symmetry.space_group_name_H-M   'P 1'
#
loop_
_entity.id
_entity.type
_entity.pdbx_description
1 polymer ?
#
loop_
_entity_poly.entity_id
_entity_poly.type
_entity_poly.pdbx_seq_one_letter_code
_entity_poly.pdbx_strand_id
1 'polypeptide(L)' 'GRSIDPQLAVDAWSEADPLNERERQVLRLAGEGMAAGDIASKLNLSHGTVRNYLSEAIGKLGVSNRIEAYRMARQKGWL' A
#
# COMPACT_ATOMS: atom_id res chain seq x y z
N GLY A 1 -5.07 31.08 -1.38
CA GLY A 1 -4.77 31.02 -2.82
C GLY A 1 -3.93 29.79 -3.07
N ARG A 2 -4.39 28.94 -3.98
CA ARG A 2 -3.85 27.64 -4.34
C ARG A 2 -2.50 27.82 -5.05
N SER A 3 -1.44 27.24 -4.50
CA SER A 3 -0.18 27.04 -5.23
C SER A 3 -0.09 25.55 -5.54
N ILE A 4 -0.48 25.18 -6.76
CA ILE A 4 -0.08 23.91 -7.35
C ILE A 4 0.82 24.32 -8.51
N ASP A 5 2.12 24.11 -8.32
CA ASP A 5 3.15 24.43 -9.29
C ASP A 5 2.98 23.60 -10.57
N PRO A 6 3.18 24.21 -11.76
CA PRO A 6 2.91 23.59 -13.06
C PRO A 6 3.99 22.60 -13.53
N GLN A 7 4.87 22.10 -12.64
CA GLN A 7 5.89 21.10 -12.99
C GLN A 7 5.46 19.63 -12.76
N LEU A 8 4.28 19.40 -12.16
CA LEU A 8 3.73 18.07 -11.86
C LEU A 8 3.17 17.29 -13.07
N ALA A 9 3.48 17.71 -14.31
CA ALA A 9 2.87 17.17 -15.52
C ALA A 9 3.80 16.26 -16.37
N VAL A 10 5.05 16.01 -15.95
CA VAL A 10 6.03 15.28 -16.79
C VAL A 10 6.32 13.86 -16.31
N ASP A 11 6.01 13.49 -15.06
CA ASP A 11 6.24 12.13 -14.53
C ASP A 11 5.04 11.17 -14.70
N ALA A 12 4.01 11.58 -15.43
CA ALA A 12 2.74 10.84 -15.55
C ALA A 12 2.81 9.50 -16.31
N TRP A 13 4.00 8.99 -16.64
CA TRP A 13 4.16 7.79 -17.49
C TRP A 13 5.10 6.72 -16.92
N SER A 14 5.55 6.89 -15.67
CA SER A 14 6.00 5.77 -14.83
C SER A 14 5.21 5.89 -13.55
N GLU A 15 4.16 5.09 -13.35
CA GLU A 15 3.42 5.12 -12.09
C GLU A 15 4.41 4.84 -10.95
N ALA A 16 4.82 5.89 -10.25
CA ALA A 16 5.69 5.79 -9.10
C ALA A 16 4.99 4.92 -8.07
N ASP A 17 5.68 3.90 -7.56
CA ASP A 17 5.12 3.02 -6.53
C ASP A 17 4.67 3.88 -5.33
N PRO A 18 3.36 3.99 -5.07
CA PRO A 18 2.87 4.84 -4.00
C PRO A 18 3.11 4.21 -2.62
N LEU A 19 3.44 2.92 -2.57
CA LEU A 19 3.62 2.16 -1.34
C LEU A 19 5.02 2.37 -0.75
N ASN A 20 5.07 2.60 0.56
CA ASN A 20 6.32 2.48 1.29
C ASN A 20 6.65 1.00 1.58
N GLU A 21 7.89 0.74 2.01
CA GLU A 21 8.36 -0.63 2.28
C GLU A 21 7.49 -1.35 3.32
N ARG A 22 6.98 -0.65 4.34
CA ARG A 22 6.16 -1.26 5.40
C ARG A 22 4.76 -1.61 4.90
N GLU A 23 4.14 -0.72 4.14
CA GLU A 23 2.87 -0.95 3.45
C GLU A 23 2.97 -2.14 2.50
N ARG A 24 4.01 -2.18 1.67
CA ARG A 24 4.30 -3.29 0.76
C ARG A 24 4.45 -4.60 1.50
N GLN A 25 5.26 -4.62 2.55
CA GLN A 25 5.53 -5.82 3.33
C GLN A 25 4.26 -6.34 4.00
N VAL A 26 3.47 -5.46 4.63
CA VAL A 26 2.19 -5.83 5.24
C VAL A 26 1.17 -6.30 4.20
N LEU A 27 1.06 -5.60 3.06
CA LEU A 27 0.13 -5.91 1.99
C LEU A 27 0.44 -7.25 1.33
N ARG A 28 1.73 -7.57 1.11
CA ARG A 28 2.19 -8.85 0.57
C ARG A 28 1.72 -10.01 1.46
N LEU A 29 2.01 -9.92 2.76
CA LEU A 29 1.65 -10.94 3.74
C LEU A 29 0.12 -11.08 3.89
N ALA A 30 -0.62 -9.96 3.83
CA ALA A 30 -2.07 -9.98 3.88
C ALA A 30 -2.70 -10.60 2.63
N GLY A 31 -2.09 -10.40 1.45
CA GLY A 31 -2.51 -11.02 0.20
C GLY A 31 -2.20 -12.51 0.09
N GLU A 32 -1.17 -12.97 0.79
CA GLU A 32 -0.86 -14.41 0.99
C GLU A 32 -1.87 -15.11 1.93
N GLY A 33 -2.80 -14.35 2.53
CA GLY A 33 -3.86 -14.88 3.37
C GLY A 33 -3.57 -14.85 4.88
N MET A 34 -2.45 -14.27 5.31
CA MET A 34 -2.20 -14.12 6.76
C MET A 34 -3.16 -13.12 7.40
N ALA A 35 -3.60 -13.43 8.62
CA ALA A 35 -4.40 -12.51 9.40
C ALA A 35 -3.53 -11.33 9.87
N ALA A 36 -4.15 -10.17 10.06
CA ALA A 36 -3.44 -8.98 10.54
C ALA A 36 -2.75 -9.21 11.90
N GLY A 37 -3.29 -10.11 12.75
CA GLY A 37 -2.67 -10.51 14.00
C GLY A 37 -1.36 -11.27 13.79
N ASP A 38 -1.35 -12.24 12.90
CA ASP A 38 -0.14 -13.02 12.57
C ASP A 38 0.92 -12.15 11.91
N ILE A 39 0.51 -11.21 11.05
CA ILE A 39 1.39 -10.21 10.43
C ILE A 39 2.01 -9.31 11.50
N ALA A 40 1.21 -8.87 12.47
CA ALA A 40 1.68 -8.04 13.58
C ALA A 40 2.76 -8.78 14.38
N SER A 41 2.53 -10.03 14.74
CA SER A 41 3.52 -10.87 15.41
C SER A 41 4.77 -11.11 14.56
N LYS A 42 4.62 -11.38 13.25
CA LYS A 42 5.74 -11.65 12.33
C LYS A 42 6.62 -10.42 12.11
N LEU A 43 6.05 -9.22 12.11
CA LEU A 43 6.75 -7.97 11.86
C LEU A 43 7.13 -7.21 13.14
N ASN A 44 6.86 -7.76 14.32
CA ASN A 44 7.00 -7.08 15.62
C ASN A 44 6.27 -5.72 15.65
N LEU A 45 5.06 -5.68 15.11
CA LEU A 45 4.18 -4.51 15.07
C LEU A 45 2.95 -4.72 15.95
N SER A 46 2.25 -3.63 16.26
CA SER A 46 0.92 -3.75 16.85
C SER A 46 -0.13 -4.09 15.78
N HIS A 47 -1.20 -4.77 16.17
CA HIS A 47 -2.33 -5.04 15.27
C HIS A 47 -2.95 -3.77 14.68
N GLY A 48 -2.98 -2.68 15.46
CA GLY A 48 -3.43 -1.36 15.01
C GLY A 48 -2.52 -0.78 13.94
N THR A 49 -1.20 -0.92 14.09
CA THR A 49 -0.20 -0.47 13.12
C THR A 49 -0.32 -1.22 11.79
N VAL A 50 -0.51 -2.55 11.83
CA VAL A 50 -0.75 -3.35 10.62
C VAL A 50 -2.03 -2.91 9.90
N ARG A 51 -3.12 -2.68 10.64
CA ARG A 51 -4.36 -2.14 10.07
C ARG A 51 -4.15 -0.76 9.45
N ASN A 52 -3.37 0.10 10.10
CA ASN A 52 -3.05 1.42 9.57
C ASN A 52 -2.32 1.32 8.23
N TYR A 53 -1.26 0.51 8.15
CA TYR A 53 -0.53 0.29 6.89
C TYR A 53 -1.40 -0.30 5.79
N LEU A 54 -2.31 -1.24 6.11
CA LEU A 54 -3.27 -1.75 5.14
C LEU A 54 -4.23 -0.68 4.65
N SER A 55 -4.77 0.14 5.55
CA SER A 55 -5.68 1.24 5.19
C SER A 55 -4.99 2.30 4.33
N GLU A 56 -3.75 2.67 4.68
CA GLU A 56 -2.93 3.59 3.89
C GLU A 56 -2.65 3.02 2.50
N ALA A 57 -2.21 1.76 2.40
CA ALA A 57 -1.98 1.09 1.12
C ALA A 57 -3.25 1.04 0.26
N ILE A 58 -4.39 0.64 0.83
CA ILE A 58 -5.68 0.59 0.14
C ILE A 58 -6.08 1.99 -0.37
N GLY A 59 -5.94 3.02 0.48
CA GLY A 59 -6.28 4.40 0.14
C GLY A 59 -5.39 4.95 -0.97
N LYS A 60 -4.08 4.68 -0.93
CA LYS A 60 -3.13 5.09 -1.97
C LYS A 60 -3.37 4.41 -3.31
N LEU A 61 -3.79 3.15 -3.28
CA LEU A 61 -4.12 2.37 -4.47
C LEU A 61 -5.53 2.67 -5.01
N GLY A 62 -6.36 3.40 -4.26
CA GLY A 62 -7.71 3.78 -4.68
C GLY A 62 -8.67 2.59 -4.82
N VAL A 63 -8.46 1.53 -4.05
CA VAL A 63 -9.24 0.29 -4.10
C VAL A 63 -10.11 0.12 -2.84
N SER A 64 -11.02 -0.85 -2.86
CA SER A 64 -12.01 -1.01 -1.78
C SER A 64 -11.57 -1.98 -0.69
N ASN A 65 -10.64 -2.88 -0.99
CA ASN A 65 -10.24 -3.91 -0.04
C ASN A 65 -8.77 -4.35 -0.22
N ARG A 66 -8.23 -5.02 0.81
CA ARG A 66 -6.84 -5.49 0.83
C ARG A 66 -6.50 -6.48 -0.30
N ILE A 67 -7.48 -7.23 -0.80
CA ILE A 67 -7.28 -8.23 -1.85
C ILE A 67 -7.13 -7.53 -3.21
N GLU A 68 -7.95 -6.53 -3.49
CA GLU A 68 -7.81 -5.65 -4.65
C GLU A 68 -6.48 -4.90 -4.60
N ALA A 69 -6.10 -4.37 -3.43
CA ALA A 69 -4.82 -3.70 -3.22
C ALA A 69 -3.65 -4.64 -3.55
N TYR A 70 -3.66 -5.85 -3.01
CA TYR A 70 -2.64 -6.85 -3.29
C TYR A 70 -2.58 -7.22 -4.79
N ARG A 71 -3.73 -7.44 -5.44
CA ARG A 71 -3.78 -7.78 -6.87
C ARG A 71 -3.25 -6.65 -7.74
N MET A 72 -3.64 -5.41 -7.45
CA MET A 72 -3.18 -4.23 -8.19
C MET A 72 -1.68 -4.05 -8.01
N ALA A 73 -1.19 -4.04 -6.76
CA ALA A 73 0.23 -3.91 -6.47
C ALA A 73 1.07 -5.03 -7.13
N ARG A 74 0.55 -6.27 -7.16
CA ARG A 74 1.19 -7.38 -7.88
C ARG A 74 1.23 -7.17 -9.40
N GLN A 75 0.14 -6.71 -10.01
CA GLN A 75 0.06 -6.45 -11.45
C GLN A 75 0.99 -5.32 -11.89
N LYS A 76 1.20 -4.33 -11.03
CA LYS A 76 2.08 -3.18 -11.26
C LYS A 76 3.55 -3.45 -10.93
N GLY A 77 3.87 -4.60 -10.34
CA GLY A 77 5.24 -4.95 -9.93
C GLY A 77 5.72 -4.24 -8.66
N TRP A 78 4.78 -3.79 -7.83
CA TRP A 78 5.04 -3.10 -6.56
C TRP A 78 5.18 -4.04 -5.36
N LEU A 79 5.00 -5.36 -5.56
CA LEU A 79 5.13 -6.40 -4.53
C LEU A 79 6.30 -7.32 -4.79
#